data_AF-A0A4E9EZ44-F1
#
_entry.id   AF-A0A4E9EZ44-F1
#
_cell.length_a   1.000
_cell.length_b   1.000
_cell.length_c   1.000
_cell.angle_alpha   90.00
_cell.angle_beta   90.00
_cell.angle_gamma   90.00
#
_symmetry.space_group_name_H-M   'P 1'
#
loop_
_entity.id
_entity.type
_entity.pdbx_description
1 polymer ?
#
loop_
_entity_poly.entity_id
_entity_poly.type
_entity_poly.pdbx_seq_one_letter_code
_entity_poly.pdbx_strand_id
1 'polypeptide(L)'
;MEYLLDSRVFNYLPFTICPNTRKNIISIVMKIVTAADWLCKTRELQPLIENHPTLVVSEFVYTVLWLLSFFCALRYGSRYVYTWVGVYLLAVFTESIKFADESMNVMFYSQTMLTVMGMRTPLYLLCGIYHTLFYTSYIIVKRIRLKWWGEAAANGILVFLLSLPLQMMGTKLLWWQWYNGDPRLINTFYSVPLVVLAWYAILGTSFNASLYLFRKGLLRKEYDWKRFATEFFCVFGAALFAICLATLQYIIFFHILHDIFQIHSIFPLALLLVIYAITVLKALLNSKRDYDLLDIGKDQLIEIPLGERCIRALAELSIVAIHFLLHMLLAVFSSPENIISEGIHQAVGSCGEMEQIFSPFGLPLYRRKYFCIEEQKQKLFDLHCIPGGQLSEIVSGEPLEYYAICGTNFENRAGYITFIWVYCVMVLFIIFYVTLLCVVEINKPKACSCTKTMQHSDDRYGFKSLKNFSLYEKKLNDRFSQRALDDTELRHRLTPVSKKSRLPMPNRLVDYPSKSSA
;
A
#
# COMPACT_ATOMS: atom_id res chain seq x y z
N MET A 1 16.65 33.44 3.20
CA MET A 1 17.19 32.68 4.35
C MET A 1 18.37 33.38 5.01
N GLU A 2 19.39 33.82 4.28
CA GLU A 2 20.50 34.61 4.85
C GLU A 2 20.01 35.81 5.66
N TYR A 3 19.10 36.62 5.09
CA TYR A 3 18.46 37.73 5.80
C TYR A 3 17.71 37.32 7.08
N LEU A 4 17.07 36.14 7.12
CA LEU A 4 16.32 35.68 8.29
C LEU A 4 17.26 35.27 9.42
N LEU A 5 18.36 34.58 9.09
CA LEU A 5 19.39 34.23 10.05
C LEU A 5 20.11 35.48 10.56
N ASP A 6 20.39 36.43 9.67
CA ASP A 6 20.99 37.72 10.02
C ASP A 6 20.11 38.51 10.99
N SER A 7 18.84 38.72 10.63
CA SER A 7 17.91 39.52 11.43
C SER A 7 17.49 38.84 12.74
N ARG A 8 17.26 37.52 12.75
CA ARG A 8 16.65 36.82 13.91
C ARG A 8 17.63 36.03 14.77
N VAL A 9 18.80 35.66 14.26
CA VAL A 9 19.74 34.80 15.00
C VAL A 9 21.05 35.52 15.25
N PHE A 10 21.74 35.96 14.20
CA PHE A 10 23.08 36.54 14.35
C PHE A 10 23.06 37.90 15.07
N ASN A 11 22.03 38.72 14.89
CA ASN A 11 21.90 40.01 15.59
C ASN A 11 21.68 39.89 17.11
N TYR A 12 21.24 38.73 17.62
CA TYR A 12 20.95 38.54 19.05
C TYR A 12 22.07 37.81 19.79
N LEU A 13 23.16 37.44 19.11
CA LEU A 13 24.29 36.78 19.77
C LEU A 13 25.19 37.83 20.44
N PRO A 14 25.62 37.62 21.70
CA PRO A 14 26.45 38.57 22.44
C PRO A 14 27.91 38.65 21.96
N PHE A 15 28.27 37.98 20.87
CA PHE A 15 29.61 37.91 20.31
C PHE A 15 29.58 38.01 18.78
N THR A 16 30.64 38.57 18.20
CA THR A 16 30.80 38.67 16.74
C THR A 16 31.29 37.35 16.16
N ILE A 17 30.52 36.77 15.24
CA ILE A 17 30.90 35.53 14.55
C ILE A 17 31.81 35.87 13.36
N CYS A 18 32.95 35.18 13.26
CA CYS A 18 33.85 35.28 12.10
C CYS A 18 33.09 35.00 10.78
N PRO A 19 33.36 35.74 9.69
CA PRO A 19 32.61 35.62 8.44
C PRO A 19 32.63 34.21 7.84
N ASN A 20 33.74 33.46 7.99
CA ASN A 20 33.82 32.07 7.54
C ASN A 20 32.91 31.14 8.35
N THR A 21 32.88 31.28 9.68
CA THR A 21 31.99 30.51 10.56
C THR A 21 30.52 30.84 10.26
N ARG A 22 30.21 32.10 10.00
CA ARG A 22 28.87 32.56 9.59
C ARG A 22 28.41 31.87 8.30
N LYS A 23 29.25 31.88 7.26
CA LYS A 23 28.98 31.18 5.99
C LYS A 23 28.77 29.68 6.19
N ASN A 24 29.56 29.05 7.06
CA ASN A 24 29.40 27.62 7.40
C ASN A 24 28.05 27.35 8.08
N ILE A 25 27.65 28.17 9.06
CA ILE A 25 26.35 28.05 9.74
C ILE A 25 25.21 28.23 8.73
N ILE A 26 25.25 29.28 7.91
CA ILE A 26 24.26 29.53 6.85
C ILE A 26 24.17 28.32 5.91
N SER A 27 25.31 27.76 5.47
CA SER A 27 25.33 26.58 4.61
C SER A 27 24.69 25.35 5.27
N ILE A 28 24.96 25.11 6.55
CA ILE A 28 24.36 24.00 7.30
C ILE A 28 22.86 24.20 7.44
N VAL A 29 22.41 25.41 7.82
CA VAL A 29 20.99 25.73 7.97
C VAL A 29 20.26 25.61 6.63
N MET A 30 20.87 26.08 5.53
CA MET A 30 20.35 25.88 4.18
C MET A 30 20.24 24.39 3.82
N LYS A 31 21.22 23.55 4.19
CA LYS A 31 21.14 22.08 3.99
C LYS A 31 20.02 21.43 4.81
N ILE A 32 19.81 21.88 6.04
CA ILE A 32 18.73 21.38 6.90
C ILE A 32 17.37 21.79 6.32
N VAL A 33 17.21 23.05 5.90
CA VAL A 33 15.96 23.55 5.32
C VAL A 33 15.67 22.90 3.97
N THR A 34 16.67 22.72 3.11
CA THR A 34 16.48 21.99 1.84
C THR A 34 16.13 20.52 2.08
N ALA A 35 16.75 19.86 3.08
CA ALA A 35 16.36 18.52 3.48
C ALA A 35 14.93 18.46 4.07
N ALA A 36 14.52 19.48 4.83
CA ALA A 36 13.18 19.57 5.40
C ALA A 36 12.12 19.84 4.32
N ASP A 37 12.36 20.77 3.39
CA ASP A 37 11.47 21.08 2.25
C ASP A 37 11.37 19.87 1.30
N TRP A 38 12.46 19.10 1.15
CA TRP A 38 12.41 17.83 0.45
C TRP A 38 11.63 16.76 1.25
N LEU A 39 11.79 16.71 2.58
CA LEU A 39 11.11 15.69 3.38
C LEU A 39 9.60 15.90 3.43
N CYS A 40 9.15 17.14 3.66
CA CYS A 40 7.74 17.47 3.79
C CYS A 40 7.50 18.91 3.36
N LYS A 41 6.57 19.07 2.42
CA LYS A 41 6.07 20.37 1.98
C LYS A 41 4.60 20.49 2.29
N THR A 42 4.25 21.63 2.86
CA THR A 42 2.87 21.96 3.24
C THR A 42 2.26 22.94 2.23
N ARG A 43 1.00 22.74 1.87
CA ARG A 43 0.23 23.66 1.02
C ARG A 43 -0.92 24.29 1.81
N GLU A 44 -1.30 25.51 1.44
CA GLU A 44 -2.47 26.18 2.00
C GLU A 44 -3.77 25.50 1.58
N LEU A 45 -4.70 25.36 2.53
CA LEU A 45 -5.93 24.59 2.35
C LEU A 45 -6.93 25.25 1.39
N GLN A 46 -7.10 26.56 1.47
CA GLN A 46 -8.11 27.28 0.70
C GLN A 46 -7.96 27.12 -0.82
N PRO A 47 -6.79 27.38 -1.45
CA PRO A 47 -6.64 27.17 -2.89
C PRO A 47 -6.80 25.70 -3.30
N LEU A 48 -6.48 24.74 -2.42
CA LEU A 48 -6.70 23.33 -2.73
C LEU A 48 -8.18 22.96 -2.74
N ILE A 49 -8.99 23.52 -1.83
CA ILE A 49 -10.44 23.31 -1.80
C ILE A 49 -11.09 23.87 -3.06
N GLU A 50 -10.65 25.05 -3.52
CA GLU A 50 -11.19 25.71 -4.70
C GLU A 50 -10.84 24.95 -5.99
N ASN A 51 -9.59 24.51 -6.14
CA ASN A 51 -9.11 23.89 -7.37
C ASN A 51 -9.32 22.36 -7.42
N HIS A 52 -9.26 21.67 -6.28
CA HIS A 52 -9.28 20.21 -6.21
C HIS A 52 -10.06 19.65 -5.00
N PRO A 53 -11.38 19.95 -4.88
CA PRO A 53 -12.18 19.58 -3.71
C PRO A 53 -12.26 18.06 -3.49
N THR A 54 -12.27 17.27 -4.56
CA THR A 54 -12.36 15.80 -4.47
C THR A 54 -11.12 15.18 -3.83
N LEU A 55 -9.94 15.75 -4.06
CA LEU A 55 -8.70 15.33 -3.45
C LEU A 55 -8.70 15.64 -1.95
N VAL A 56 -9.18 16.81 -1.54
CA VAL A 56 -9.31 17.17 -0.11
C VAL A 56 -10.22 16.19 0.63
N VAL A 57 -11.37 15.84 0.04
CA VAL A 57 -12.28 14.83 0.60
C VAL A 57 -11.59 13.46 0.69
N SER A 58 -10.86 13.07 -0.35
CA SER A 58 -10.09 11.83 -0.39
C SER A 58 -9.01 11.78 0.69
N GLU A 59 -8.19 12.84 0.83
CA GLU A 59 -7.18 12.99 1.87
C GLU A 59 -7.77 12.82 3.27
N PHE A 60 -8.89 13.50 3.54
CA PHE A 60 -9.59 13.42 4.82
C PHE A 60 -10.07 11.99 5.10
N VAL A 61 -10.77 11.38 4.13
CA VAL A 61 -11.33 10.03 4.29
C VAL A 61 -10.22 8.99 4.48
N TYR A 62 -9.15 9.04 3.68
CA TYR A 62 -8.03 8.10 3.83
C TYR A 62 -7.25 8.30 5.14
N THR A 63 -7.18 9.53 5.65
CA THR A 63 -6.60 9.80 6.99
C THR A 63 -7.47 9.16 8.08
N VAL A 64 -8.79 9.27 7.98
CA VAL A 64 -9.72 8.60 8.91
C VAL A 64 -9.58 7.07 8.82
N LEU A 65 -9.53 6.50 7.61
CA LEU A 65 -9.34 5.07 7.40
C LEU A 65 -7.99 4.57 7.92
N TRP A 66 -6.93 5.37 7.77
CA TRP A 66 -5.62 5.09 8.34
C TRP A 66 -5.67 4.98 9.87
N LEU A 67 -6.27 5.97 10.54
CA LEU A 67 -6.47 5.93 11.99
C LEU A 67 -7.32 4.74 12.42
N LEU A 68 -8.42 4.47 11.72
CA LEU A 68 -9.29 3.33 12.00
C LEU A 68 -8.53 1.99 11.85
N SER A 69 -7.72 1.85 10.81
CA SER A 69 -6.86 0.67 10.59
C SER A 69 -5.82 0.50 11.70
N PHE A 70 -5.26 1.61 12.21
CA PHE A 70 -4.32 1.61 13.32
C PHE A 70 -4.98 1.19 14.64
N PHE A 71 -6.15 1.74 14.96
CA PHE A 71 -6.93 1.31 16.13
C PHE A 71 -7.34 -0.16 16.04
N CYS A 72 -7.68 -0.65 14.84
CA CYS A 72 -7.89 -2.06 14.60
C CYS A 72 -6.62 -2.87 14.90
N ALA A 73 -5.46 -2.44 14.40
CA ALA A 73 -4.18 -3.09 14.67
C ALA A 73 -3.85 -3.21 16.17
N LEU A 74 -4.06 -2.13 16.93
CA LEU A 74 -3.87 -2.12 18.37
C LEU A 74 -4.80 -3.13 19.08
N ARG A 75 -6.05 -3.24 18.63
CA ARG A 75 -7.03 -4.18 19.20
C ARG A 75 -6.75 -5.65 18.87
N TYR A 76 -6.18 -5.95 17.71
CA TYR A 76 -5.82 -7.34 17.34
C TYR A 76 -4.54 -7.85 18.01
N GLY A 77 -3.72 -6.95 18.54
CA GLY A 77 -2.49 -7.28 19.26
C GLY A 77 -1.21 -6.97 18.48
N SER A 78 -0.07 -7.07 19.17
CA SER A 78 1.20 -6.48 18.74
C SER A 78 1.66 -6.91 17.35
N ARG A 79 1.44 -8.16 16.93
CA ARG A 79 1.82 -8.63 15.59
C ARG A 79 1.09 -7.92 14.46
N TYR A 80 -0.16 -7.53 14.68
CA TYR A 80 -0.93 -6.77 13.70
C TYR A 80 -0.41 -5.33 13.62
N VAL A 81 0.00 -4.75 14.76
CA VAL A 81 0.69 -3.45 14.79
C VAL A 81 2.00 -3.49 13.98
N TYR A 82 2.84 -4.52 14.16
CA TYR A 82 4.04 -4.65 13.32
C TYR A 82 3.70 -4.84 11.84
N THR A 83 2.63 -5.57 11.52
CA THR A 83 2.20 -5.74 10.13
C THR A 83 1.73 -4.41 9.53
N TRP A 84 1.02 -3.60 10.31
CA TRP A 84 0.62 -2.24 9.96
C TRP A 84 1.85 -1.36 9.69
N VAL A 85 2.87 -1.40 10.57
CA VAL A 85 4.17 -0.75 10.34
C VAL A 85 4.86 -1.29 9.08
N GLY A 86 4.77 -2.61 8.83
CA GLY A 86 5.28 -3.25 7.63
C GLY A 86 4.62 -2.74 6.34
N VAL A 87 3.31 -2.45 6.37
CA VAL A 87 2.59 -1.84 5.25
C VAL A 87 3.04 -0.41 5.02
N TYR A 88 3.28 0.37 6.09
CA TYR A 88 3.89 1.69 5.96
C TYR A 88 5.28 1.62 5.31
N LEU A 89 6.14 0.70 5.75
CA LEU A 89 7.46 0.47 5.13
C LEU A 89 7.34 0.03 3.67
N LEU A 90 6.40 -0.85 3.35
CA LEU A 90 6.11 -1.27 1.98
C LEU A 90 5.72 -0.09 1.10
N ALA A 91 4.86 0.80 1.60
CA ALA A 91 4.45 2.01 0.90
C ALA A 91 5.65 2.92 0.64
N VAL A 92 6.44 3.22 1.67
CA VAL A 92 7.65 4.06 1.55
C VAL A 92 8.62 3.46 0.54
N PHE A 93 8.91 2.16 0.61
CA PHE A 93 9.85 1.54 -0.32
C PHE A 93 9.32 1.50 -1.74
N THR A 94 8.04 1.16 -1.95
CA THR A 94 7.43 1.10 -3.28
C THR A 94 7.44 2.49 -3.94
N GLU A 95 7.05 3.53 -3.21
CA GLU A 95 7.06 4.90 -3.71
C GLU A 95 8.46 5.48 -3.86
N SER A 96 9.48 4.87 -3.23
CA SER A 96 10.87 5.29 -3.36
C SER A 96 11.59 4.67 -4.56
N ILE A 97 11.03 3.64 -5.20
CA ILE A 97 11.66 2.97 -6.36
C ILE A 97 11.95 3.97 -7.48
N LYS A 98 11.05 4.94 -7.71
CA LYS A 98 11.21 5.99 -8.73
C LYS A 98 12.42 6.91 -8.53
N PHE A 99 12.97 6.97 -7.31
CA PHE A 99 14.21 7.72 -7.04
C PHE A 99 15.47 6.86 -7.19
N ALA A 100 15.32 5.53 -7.16
CA ALA A 100 16.41 4.61 -7.44
C ALA A 100 16.62 4.44 -8.95
N ASP A 101 15.53 4.48 -9.71
CA ASP A 101 15.53 4.40 -11.17
C ASP A 101 14.44 5.32 -11.76
N GLU A 102 14.85 6.35 -12.50
CA GLU A 102 13.96 7.28 -13.19
C GLU A 102 13.11 6.58 -14.27
N SER A 103 13.54 5.42 -14.76
CA SER A 103 12.75 4.58 -15.66
C SER A 103 11.46 4.08 -15.00
N MET A 104 11.43 3.98 -13.67
CA MET A 104 10.29 3.54 -12.88
C MET A 104 9.35 4.70 -12.52
N ASN A 105 9.71 5.95 -12.86
CA ASN A 105 8.82 7.09 -12.69
C ASN A 105 7.71 7.08 -13.75
N VAL A 106 6.60 6.42 -13.43
CA VAL A 106 5.45 6.22 -14.32
C VAL A 106 4.19 6.95 -13.86
N MET A 107 4.21 7.53 -12.67
CA MET A 107 3.04 8.15 -12.05
C MET A 107 3.40 9.46 -11.36
N PHE A 108 2.63 10.49 -11.67
CA PHE A 108 2.79 11.85 -11.16
C PHE A 108 1.58 12.20 -10.30
N TYR A 109 1.80 12.54 -9.03
CA TYR A 109 0.72 12.84 -8.10
C TYR A 109 0.38 14.32 -8.08
N SER A 110 -0.90 14.63 -7.90
CA SER A 110 -1.33 15.99 -7.58
C SER A 110 -0.82 16.42 -6.20
N GLN A 111 -0.65 17.73 -6.02
CA GLN A 111 -0.15 18.26 -4.75
C GLN A 111 -1.24 18.28 -3.71
N THR A 112 -0.96 17.65 -2.58
CA THR A 112 -1.85 17.55 -1.41
C THR A 112 -1.47 18.54 -0.32
N MET A 113 -2.24 18.59 0.77
CA MET A 113 -1.91 19.39 1.97
C MET A 113 -0.50 19.11 2.49
N LEU A 114 -0.15 17.82 2.53
CA LEU A 114 1.17 17.35 2.92
C LEU A 114 1.72 16.45 1.81
N THR A 115 2.78 16.90 1.16
CA THR A 115 3.53 16.09 0.18
C THR A 115 4.94 15.85 0.70
N VAL A 116 5.44 14.63 0.52
CA VAL A 116 6.77 14.22 0.95
C VAL A 116 7.65 13.89 -0.27
N MET A 117 8.94 13.71 -0.03
CA MET A 117 9.94 13.30 -1.03
C MET A 117 10.05 14.30 -2.21
N GLY A 118 10.14 15.60 -1.90
CA GLY A 118 10.34 16.67 -2.87
C GLY A 118 9.11 16.92 -3.72
N MET A 119 7.92 16.97 -3.09
CA MET A 119 6.63 17.18 -3.76
C MET A 119 6.21 16.03 -4.70
N ARG A 120 6.74 14.81 -4.52
CA ARG A 120 6.48 13.69 -5.44
C ARG A 120 5.52 12.65 -4.89
N THR A 121 5.34 12.56 -3.57
CA THR A 121 4.53 11.50 -2.96
C THR A 121 3.61 12.11 -1.89
N PRO A 122 2.29 12.06 -2.06
CA PRO A 122 1.38 12.66 -1.10
C PRO A 122 1.26 11.83 0.18
N LEU A 123 1.06 12.47 1.32
CA LEU A 123 1.05 11.77 2.61
C LEU A 123 -0.12 10.78 2.74
N TYR A 124 -1.32 11.11 2.24
CA TYR A 124 -2.49 10.24 2.33
C TYR A 124 -2.32 8.91 1.56
N LEU A 125 -1.41 8.87 0.59
CA LEU A 125 -1.06 7.63 -0.09
C LEU A 125 -0.30 6.71 0.87
N LEU A 126 0.78 7.20 1.49
CA LEU A 126 1.61 6.45 2.43
C LEU A 126 0.84 6.10 3.71
N CYS A 127 0.15 7.08 4.28
CA CYS A 127 -0.61 7.02 5.52
C CYS A 127 -2.12 6.97 5.24
N GLY A 128 -2.56 6.09 4.35
CA GLY A 128 -3.97 5.98 4.00
C GLY A 128 -4.24 4.88 2.99
N ILE A 129 -4.05 5.18 1.70
CA ILE A 129 -4.33 4.23 0.61
C ILE A 129 -3.68 2.87 0.84
N TYR A 130 -2.36 2.83 1.09
CA TYR A 130 -1.67 1.53 1.27
C TYR A 130 -2.23 0.74 2.46
N HIS A 131 -2.65 1.41 3.53
CA HIS A 131 -3.25 0.74 4.68
C HIS A 131 -4.66 0.23 4.36
N THR A 132 -5.49 1.06 3.73
CA THR A 132 -6.83 0.67 3.29
C THR A 132 -6.78 -0.53 2.35
N LEU A 133 -5.80 -0.59 1.43
CA LEU A 133 -5.67 -1.69 0.47
C LEU A 133 -4.96 -2.91 1.05
N PHE A 134 -3.73 -2.77 1.52
CA PHE A 134 -2.85 -3.90 1.87
C PHE A 134 -3.06 -4.42 3.28
N TYR A 135 -3.30 -3.54 4.26
CA TYR A 135 -3.50 -3.98 5.63
C TYR A 135 -4.90 -4.58 5.81
N THR A 136 -5.94 -3.92 5.28
CA THR A 136 -7.31 -4.43 5.35
C THR A 136 -7.45 -5.77 4.63
N SER A 137 -6.88 -5.91 3.42
CA SER A 137 -6.90 -7.19 2.69
C SER A 137 -6.21 -8.30 3.46
N TYR A 138 -5.04 -8.00 4.05
CA TYR A 138 -4.28 -8.97 4.84
C TYR A 138 -5.11 -9.52 6.00
N ILE A 139 -5.80 -8.66 6.76
CA ILE A 139 -6.60 -9.14 7.89
C ILE A 139 -7.80 -9.96 7.43
N ILE A 140 -8.53 -9.49 6.41
CA ILE A 140 -9.69 -10.21 5.87
C ILE A 140 -9.27 -11.62 5.44
N VAL A 141 -8.16 -11.73 4.71
CA VAL A 141 -7.65 -13.03 4.24
C VAL A 141 -7.17 -13.93 5.39
N LYS A 142 -6.55 -13.34 6.42
CA LYS A 142 -6.14 -14.11 7.63
C LYS A 142 -7.33 -14.74 8.37
N ARG A 143 -8.54 -14.20 8.22
CA ARG A 143 -9.76 -14.80 8.80
C ARG A 143 -10.22 -16.06 8.08
N ILE A 144 -9.92 -16.17 6.79
CA ILE A 144 -10.27 -17.33 5.96
C ILE A 144 -9.46 -18.58 6.37
N ARG A 145 -8.33 -18.39 7.08
CA ARG A 145 -7.47 -19.49 7.59
C ARG A 145 -7.01 -20.44 6.48
N LEU A 146 -6.56 -19.87 5.36
CA LEU A 146 -5.98 -20.64 4.27
C LEU A 146 -4.54 -21.07 4.63
N LYS A 147 -3.99 -22.02 3.86
CA LYS A 147 -2.54 -22.26 3.88
C LYS A 147 -1.81 -21.02 3.38
N TRP A 148 -0.58 -20.79 3.86
CA TRP A 148 0.17 -19.55 3.62
C TRP A 148 0.26 -19.12 2.14
N TRP A 149 0.39 -20.07 1.21
CA TRP A 149 0.43 -19.79 -0.22
C TRP A 149 -0.93 -19.36 -0.78
N GLY A 150 -2.01 -19.94 -0.27
CA GLY A 150 -3.39 -19.52 -0.56
C GLY A 150 -3.73 -18.17 0.06
N GLU A 151 -3.26 -17.90 1.28
CA GLU A 151 -3.39 -16.58 1.91
C GLU A 151 -2.65 -15.51 1.09
N ALA A 152 -1.45 -15.80 0.58
CA ALA A 152 -0.70 -14.86 -0.23
C ALA A 152 -1.43 -14.53 -1.53
N ALA A 153 -1.91 -15.53 -2.27
CA ALA A 153 -2.67 -15.31 -3.50
C ALA A 153 -4.01 -14.60 -3.25
N ALA A 154 -4.76 -15.00 -2.22
CA ALA A 154 -6.01 -14.34 -1.85
C ALA A 154 -5.79 -12.88 -1.46
N ASN A 155 -4.68 -12.57 -0.81
CA ASN A 155 -4.32 -11.18 -0.48
C ASN A 155 -4.13 -10.34 -1.75
N GLY A 156 -3.41 -10.87 -2.75
CA GLY A 156 -3.21 -10.16 -4.02
C GLY A 156 -4.51 -9.93 -4.78
N ILE A 157 -5.39 -10.94 -4.86
CA ILE A 157 -6.72 -10.79 -5.47
C ILE A 157 -7.52 -9.72 -4.74
N LEU A 158 -7.53 -9.72 -3.41
CA LEU A 158 -8.30 -8.76 -2.63
C LEU A 158 -7.73 -7.33 -2.77
N VAL A 159 -6.40 -7.17 -2.79
CA VAL A 159 -5.76 -5.88 -3.08
C VAL A 159 -6.15 -5.37 -4.46
N PHE A 160 -6.10 -6.23 -5.50
CA PHE A 160 -6.59 -5.90 -6.84
C PHE A 160 -8.03 -5.40 -6.77
N LEU A 161 -8.91 -6.17 -6.11
CA LEU A 161 -10.33 -5.86 -6.05
C LEU A 161 -10.62 -4.51 -5.37
N LEU A 162 -9.91 -4.23 -4.26
CA LEU A 162 -10.03 -2.96 -3.52
C LEU A 162 -9.42 -1.78 -4.28
N SER A 163 -8.36 -2.01 -5.06
CA SER A 163 -7.62 -0.96 -5.77
C SER A 163 -8.35 -0.43 -7.01
N LEU A 164 -9.15 -1.25 -7.68
CA LEU A 164 -9.77 -0.90 -8.97
C LEU A 164 -10.59 0.41 -8.93
N PRO A 165 -11.57 0.61 -8.01
CA PRO A 165 -12.36 1.85 -7.97
C PRO A 165 -11.51 3.07 -7.60
N LEU A 166 -10.48 2.88 -6.77
CA LEU A 166 -9.50 3.92 -6.45
C LEU A 166 -8.74 4.34 -7.71
N GLN A 167 -8.24 3.37 -8.48
CA GLN A 167 -7.48 3.65 -9.69
C GLN A 167 -8.33 4.37 -10.74
N MET A 168 -9.58 3.93 -10.93
CA MET A 168 -10.49 4.55 -11.90
C MET A 168 -10.82 5.99 -11.53
N MET A 169 -11.27 6.23 -10.29
CA MET A 169 -11.65 7.57 -9.87
C MET A 169 -10.44 8.48 -9.68
N GLY A 170 -9.33 7.98 -9.13
CA GLY A 170 -8.12 8.78 -8.95
C GLY A 170 -7.52 9.22 -10.27
N THR A 171 -7.55 8.37 -11.30
CA THR A 171 -7.11 8.76 -12.64
C THR A 171 -8.07 9.77 -13.27
N LYS A 172 -9.39 9.53 -13.21
CA LYS A 172 -10.38 10.42 -13.84
C LYS A 172 -10.51 11.78 -13.13
N LEU A 173 -10.29 11.84 -11.82
CA LEU A 173 -10.32 13.05 -11.01
C LEU A 173 -8.94 13.69 -10.85
N LEU A 174 -7.93 13.27 -11.63
CA LEU A 174 -6.58 13.85 -11.59
C LEU A 174 -5.96 13.89 -10.19
N TRP A 175 -6.13 12.83 -9.41
CA TRP A 175 -5.33 12.61 -8.19
C TRP A 175 -3.91 12.20 -8.54
N TRP A 176 -3.77 11.52 -9.68
CA TRP A 176 -2.49 11.26 -10.31
C TRP A 176 -2.67 11.14 -11.82
N GLN A 177 -1.58 11.41 -12.53
CA GLN A 177 -1.43 11.27 -13.96
C GLN A 177 -0.46 10.13 -14.27
N TRP A 178 -0.77 9.36 -15.31
CA TRP A 178 0.11 8.34 -15.86
C TRP A 178 1.07 8.94 -16.89
N TYR A 179 2.27 8.39 -16.96
CA TYR A 179 3.28 8.78 -17.94
C TYR A 179 2.76 8.57 -19.37
N ASN A 180 2.68 9.65 -20.16
CA ASN A 180 2.18 9.57 -21.52
C ASN A 180 3.28 9.06 -22.46
N GLY A 181 2.93 8.09 -23.30
CA GLY A 181 3.87 7.49 -24.26
C GLY A 181 4.76 6.38 -23.71
N ASP A 182 4.55 5.94 -22.46
CA ASP A 182 5.25 4.75 -21.94
C ASP A 182 4.64 3.47 -22.56
N PRO A 183 5.44 2.65 -23.26
CA PRO A 183 4.92 1.44 -23.92
C PRO A 183 4.32 0.43 -22.93
N ARG A 184 4.76 0.44 -21.66
CA ARG A 184 4.25 -0.47 -20.62
C ARG A 184 2.81 -0.11 -20.20
N LEU A 185 2.40 1.14 -20.41
CA LEU A 185 1.10 1.67 -19.97
C LEU A 185 0.08 1.80 -21.10
N ILE A 186 0.40 1.32 -22.31
CA ILE A 186 -0.46 1.49 -23.50
C ILE A 186 -1.86 0.93 -23.29
N ASN A 187 -1.97 -0.27 -22.73
CA ASN A 187 -3.25 -0.96 -22.57
C ASN A 187 -3.92 -0.53 -21.26
N THR A 188 -5.05 0.15 -21.38
CA THR A 188 -5.80 0.69 -20.25
C THR A 188 -7.23 0.14 -20.18
N PHE A 189 -7.81 0.18 -18.99
CA PHE A 189 -9.20 -0.10 -18.71
C PHE A 189 -9.78 1.10 -17.97
N TYR A 190 -10.76 1.80 -18.58
CA TYR A 190 -11.25 3.09 -18.07
C TYR A 190 -10.10 4.07 -17.75
N SER A 191 -9.12 4.16 -18.66
CA SER A 191 -7.92 5.01 -18.55
C SER A 191 -6.89 4.57 -17.49
N VAL A 192 -7.15 3.49 -16.76
CA VAL A 192 -6.20 2.91 -15.81
C VAL A 192 -5.32 1.90 -16.53
N PRO A 193 -3.98 2.03 -16.50
CA PRO A 193 -3.10 1.02 -17.05
C PRO A 193 -3.29 -0.34 -16.36
N LEU A 194 -3.53 -1.38 -17.16
CA LEU A 194 -3.77 -2.74 -16.64
C LEU A 194 -2.56 -3.28 -15.86
N VAL A 195 -1.35 -2.88 -16.27
CA VAL A 195 -0.09 -3.21 -15.60
C VAL A 195 -0.08 -2.71 -14.15
N VAL A 196 -0.65 -1.54 -13.88
CA VAL A 196 -0.70 -0.99 -12.52
C VAL A 196 -1.60 -1.85 -11.64
N LEU A 197 -2.79 -2.23 -12.13
CA LEU A 197 -3.70 -3.11 -11.38
C LEU A 197 -3.03 -4.45 -11.06
N ALA A 198 -2.27 -5.01 -12.01
CA ALA A 198 -1.47 -6.20 -11.80
C ALA A 198 -0.38 -5.99 -10.75
N TRP A 199 0.32 -4.86 -10.79
CA TRP A 199 1.38 -4.51 -9.84
C TRP A 199 0.85 -4.51 -8.40
N TYR A 200 -0.30 -3.91 -8.14
CA TYR A 200 -0.94 -3.93 -6.82
C TYR A 200 -1.27 -5.36 -6.36
N ALA A 201 -1.79 -6.20 -7.25
CA ALA A 201 -2.07 -7.62 -6.96
C ALA A 201 -0.79 -8.39 -6.60
N ILE A 202 0.24 -8.23 -7.42
CA ILE A 202 1.55 -8.88 -7.28
C ILE A 202 2.23 -8.43 -5.98
N LEU A 203 2.21 -7.13 -5.68
CA LEU A 203 2.80 -6.57 -4.49
C LEU A 203 2.09 -7.07 -3.22
N GLY A 204 0.75 -7.15 -3.26
CA GLY A 204 -0.07 -7.69 -2.17
C GLY A 204 0.25 -9.15 -1.86
N THR A 205 0.38 -9.99 -2.89
CA THR A 205 0.79 -11.39 -2.74
C THR A 205 2.23 -11.50 -2.23
N SER A 206 3.15 -10.73 -2.80
CA SER A 206 4.57 -10.76 -2.45
C SER A 206 4.81 -10.34 -1.01
N PHE A 207 4.11 -9.30 -0.53
CA PHE A 207 4.21 -8.86 0.85
C PHE A 207 3.73 -9.93 1.84
N ASN A 208 2.57 -10.53 1.60
CA ASN A 208 2.06 -11.56 2.51
C ASN A 208 2.93 -12.82 2.51
N ALA A 209 3.42 -13.25 1.34
CA ALA A 209 4.37 -14.36 1.23
C ALA A 209 5.68 -14.07 1.97
N SER A 210 6.26 -12.89 1.76
CA SER A 210 7.50 -12.46 2.43
C SER A 210 7.31 -12.42 3.93
N LEU A 211 6.23 -11.82 4.41
CA LEU A 211 5.91 -11.72 5.83
C LEU A 211 5.79 -13.10 6.49
N TYR A 212 5.19 -14.07 5.80
CA TYR A 212 5.14 -15.45 6.27
C TYR A 212 6.53 -16.08 6.36
N LEU A 213 7.36 -15.94 5.32
CA LEU A 213 8.70 -16.52 5.26
C LEU A 213 9.61 -15.98 6.37
N PHE A 214 9.67 -14.66 6.54
CA PHE A 214 10.48 -14.04 7.60
C PHE A 214 10.01 -14.44 9.00
N ARG A 215 8.69 -14.43 9.25
CA ARG A 215 8.14 -14.84 10.56
C ARG A 215 8.38 -16.32 10.84
N LYS A 216 8.23 -17.20 9.86
CA LYS A 216 8.49 -18.64 10.03
C LYS A 216 9.96 -18.93 10.29
N GLY A 217 10.87 -18.18 9.66
CA GLY A 217 12.31 -18.38 9.80
C GLY A 217 12.91 -17.81 11.09
N LEU A 218 12.49 -16.62 11.51
CA LEU A 218 13.16 -15.86 12.58
C LEU A 218 12.40 -15.88 13.92
N LEU A 219 11.10 -16.19 13.91
CA LEU A 219 10.23 -16.06 15.08
C LEU A 219 9.54 -17.38 15.44
N ARG A 220 9.17 -17.50 16.71
CA ARG A 220 8.33 -18.62 17.19
C ARG A 220 6.87 -18.39 16.79
N LYS A 221 6.07 -19.45 16.81
CA LYS A 221 4.62 -19.36 16.53
C LYS A 221 3.90 -18.38 17.47
N GLU A 222 4.33 -18.30 18.73
CA GLU A 222 3.81 -17.37 19.73
C GLU A 222 4.61 -16.05 19.76
N TYR A 223 3.92 -14.94 20.01
CA TYR A 223 4.55 -13.63 20.13
C TYR A 223 5.30 -13.51 21.46
N ASP A 224 6.54 -13.04 21.40
CA ASP A 224 7.36 -12.73 22.57
C ASP A 224 7.78 -11.26 22.51
N TRP A 225 7.33 -10.47 23.48
CA TRP A 225 7.61 -9.03 23.54
C TRP A 225 9.12 -8.73 23.64
N LYS A 226 9.91 -9.66 24.20
CA LYS A 226 11.37 -9.52 24.29
C LYS A 226 12.06 -9.52 22.92
N ARG A 227 11.36 -9.99 21.88
CA ARG A 227 11.86 -10.07 20.49
C ARG A 227 11.25 -9.00 19.59
N PHE A 228 10.82 -7.86 20.15
CA PHE A 228 10.26 -6.75 19.37
C PHE A 228 11.17 -6.30 18.21
N ALA A 229 12.49 -6.25 18.43
CA ALA A 229 13.46 -5.91 17.40
C ALA A 229 13.46 -6.92 16.24
N THR A 230 13.35 -8.22 16.55
CA THR A 230 13.24 -9.27 15.54
C THR A 230 11.94 -9.18 14.75
N GLU A 231 10.81 -8.85 15.38
CA GLU A 231 9.54 -8.58 14.67
C GLU A 231 9.67 -7.36 13.73
N PHE A 232 10.32 -6.29 14.19
CA PHE A 232 10.60 -5.13 13.33
C PHE A 232 11.48 -5.52 12.13
N PHE A 233 12.56 -6.29 12.34
CA PHE A 233 13.39 -6.79 11.25
C PHE A 233 12.62 -7.71 10.28
N CYS A 234 11.67 -8.51 10.79
CA CYS A 234 10.83 -9.35 9.94
C CYS A 234 9.94 -8.52 9.03
N VAL A 235 9.31 -7.47 9.54
CA VAL A 235 8.42 -6.62 8.72
C VAL A 235 9.19 -5.71 7.78
N PHE A 236 10.35 -5.20 8.21
CA PHE A 236 11.27 -4.44 7.36
C PHE A 236 11.82 -5.31 6.22
N GLY A 237 12.33 -6.49 6.56
CA GLY A 237 12.84 -7.46 5.59
C GLY A 237 11.73 -7.95 4.66
N ALA A 238 10.52 -8.17 5.17
CA ALA A 238 9.38 -8.55 4.34
C ALA A 238 8.97 -7.45 3.37
N ALA A 239 8.96 -6.18 3.78
CA ALA A 239 8.64 -5.06 2.89
C ALA A 239 9.66 -4.91 1.75
N LEU A 240 10.96 -5.04 2.05
CA LEU A 240 12.01 -4.96 1.04
C LEU A 240 11.99 -6.18 0.09
N PHE A 241 11.87 -7.38 0.65
CA PHE A 241 11.83 -8.62 -0.13
C PHE A 241 10.56 -8.75 -0.96
N ALA A 242 9.45 -8.14 -0.52
CA ALA A 242 8.21 -8.08 -1.28
C ALA A 242 8.40 -7.38 -2.62
N ILE A 243 9.22 -6.32 -2.69
CA ILE A 243 9.53 -5.63 -3.93
C ILE A 243 10.31 -6.57 -4.86
N CYS A 244 11.33 -7.27 -4.36
CA CYS A 244 12.09 -8.23 -5.17
C CYS A 244 11.20 -9.35 -5.73
N LEU A 245 10.35 -9.93 -4.89
CA LEU A 245 9.39 -10.95 -5.32
C LEU A 245 8.34 -10.38 -6.28
N ALA A 246 7.91 -9.14 -6.09
CA ALA A 246 6.97 -8.48 -6.97
C ALA A 246 7.57 -8.24 -8.36
N THR A 247 8.81 -7.75 -8.42
CA THR A 247 9.56 -7.61 -9.67
C THR A 247 9.73 -8.96 -10.38
N LEU A 248 10.06 -10.02 -9.65
CA LEU A 248 10.17 -11.37 -10.23
C LEU A 248 8.83 -11.84 -10.85
N GLN A 249 7.73 -11.65 -10.14
CA GLN A 249 6.40 -12.00 -10.66
C GLN A 249 5.99 -11.13 -11.85
N TYR A 250 6.27 -9.83 -11.80
CA TYR A 250 6.05 -8.92 -12.92
C TYR A 250 6.83 -9.36 -14.16
N ILE A 251 8.09 -9.79 -13.98
CA ILE A 251 8.91 -10.30 -15.08
C ILE A 251 8.25 -11.53 -15.72
N ILE A 252 7.85 -12.50 -14.91
CA ILE A 252 7.27 -13.77 -15.39
C ILE A 252 5.94 -13.53 -16.13
N PHE A 253 5.04 -12.75 -15.54
CA PHE A 253 3.69 -12.60 -16.06
C PHE A 253 3.56 -11.50 -17.11
N PHE A 254 4.22 -10.36 -16.90
CA PHE A 254 4.04 -9.19 -17.77
C PHE A 254 5.24 -8.96 -18.67
N HIS A 255 6.47 -8.94 -18.16
CA HIS A 255 7.59 -8.59 -19.01
C HIS A 255 7.77 -9.56 -20.19
N ILE A 256 7.69 -10.87 -19.94
CA ILE A 256 7.78 -11.88 -21.00
C ILE A 256 6.60 -11.76 -21.99
N LEU A 257 5.36 -11.76 -21.50
CA LEU A 257 4.17 -11.80 -22.37
C LEU A 257 3.85 -10.44 -23.02
N HIS A 258 3.84 -9.38 -22.24
CA HIS A 258 3.46 -8.04 -22.69
C HIS A 258 4.62 -7.29 -23.35
N ASP A 259 5.80 -7.24 -22.72
CA ASP A 259 6.87 -6.36 -23.23
C ASP A 259 7.68 -7.04 -24.36
N ILE A 260 7.98 -8.33 -24.24
CA ILE A 260 8.74 -9.07 -25.25
C ILE A 260 7.83 -9.57 -26.38
N PHE A 261 6.74 -10.27 -26.05
CA PHE A 261 5.81 -10.82 -27.07
C PHE A 261 4.72 -9.83 -27.53
N GLN A 262 4.67 -8.61 -27.01
CA GLN A 262 3.68 -7.59 -27.38
C GLN A 262 2.22 -8.05 -27.25
N ILE A 263 1.94 -8.98 -26.33
CA ILE A 263 0.59 -9.46 -26.06
C ILE A 263 -0.17 -8.40 -25.27
N HIS A 264 -1.41 -8.09 -25.67
CA HIS A 264 -2.28 -7.14 -24.97
C HIS A 264 -2.38 -7.45 -23.46
N SER A 265 -2.22 -6.43 -22.58
CA SER A 265 -2.05 -6.62 -21.13
C SER A 265 -3.21 -7.33 -20.42
N ILE A 266 -4.38 -7.43 -21.05
CA ILE A 266 -5.53 -8.16 -20.49
C ILE A 266 -5.24 -9.66 -20.31
N PHE A 267 -4.49 -10.27 -21.22
CA PHE A 267 -4.16 -11.68 -21.18
C PHE A 267 -3.21 -12.04 -20.03
N PRO A 268 -2.07 -11.34 -19.82
CA PRO A 268 -1.22 -11.61 -18.66
C PRO A 268 -1.91 -11.26 -17.33
N LEU A 269 -2.76 -10.22 -17.30
CA LEU A 269 -3.58 -9.93 -16.11
C LEU A 269 -4.55 -11.07 -15.81
N ALA A 270 -5.29 -11.56 -16.82
CA ALA A 270 -6.22 -12.66 -16.65
C ALA A 270 -5.50 -13.95 -16.24
N LEU A 271 -4.34 -14.25 -16.84
CA LEU A 271 -3.51 -15.39 -16.48
C LEU A 271 -3.05 -15.32 -15.01
N LEU A 272 -2.55 -14.17 -14.57
CA LEU A 272 -2.17 -13.91 -13.18
C LEU A 272 -3.34 -14.18 -12.23
N LEU A 273 -4.50 -13.58 -12.50
CA LEU A 273 -5.70 -13.71 -11.66
C LEU A 273 -6.23 -15.15 -11.65
N VAL A 274 -6.20 -15.85 -12.78
CA VAL A 274 -6.62 -17.27 -12.87
C VAL A 274 -5.68 -18.16 -12.05
N ILE A 275 -4.36 -17.97 -12.15
CA ILE A 275 -3.39 -18.72 -11.35
C ILE A 275 -3.62 -18.46 -9.87
N TYR A 276 -3.79 -17.20 -9.47
CA TYR A 276 -4.11 -16.86 -8.09
C TYR A 276 -5.42 -17.49 -7.64
N ALA A 277 -6.49 -17.42 -8.44
CA ALA A 277 -7.78 -18.02 -8.10
C ALA A 277 -7.68 -19.55 -7.93
N ILE A 278 -6.96 -20.24 -8.82
CA ILE A 278 -6.71 -21.69 -8.71
C ILE A 278 -5.92 -21.99 -7.44
N THR A 279 -4.89 -21.19 -7.09
CA THR A 279 -4.16 -21.40 -5.83
C THR A 279 -5.04 -21.18 -4.60
N VAL A 280 -5.92 -20.16 -4.60
CA VAL A 280 -6.87 -19.95 -3.50
C VAL A 280 -7.85 -21.11 -3.39
N LEU A 281 -8.42 -21.56 -4.52
CA LEU A 281 -9.34 -22.70 -4.54
C LEU A 281 -8.68 -23.97 -4.03
N LYS A 282 -7.45 -24.27 -4.48
CA LYS A 282 -6.67 -25.42 -3.99
C LYS A 282 -6.37 -25.30 -2.50
N ALA A 283 -6.11 -24.09 -1.98
CA ALA A 283 -5.89 -23.88 -0.56
C ALA A 283 -7.16 -24.10 0.26
N LEU A 284 -8.31 -23.63 -0.25
CA LEU A 284 -9.61 -23.80 0.38
C LEU A 284 -10.02 -25.28 0.44
N LEU A 285 -9.88 -26.01 -0.67
CA LEU A 285 -10.16 -27.45 -0.72
C LEU A 285 -9.27 -28.25 0.25
N ASN A 286 -7.98 -27.90 0.32
CA ASN A 286 -7.06 -28.54 1.27
C ASN A 286 -7.38 -28.21 2.72
N SER A 287 -7.81 -26.98 3.02
CA SER A 287 -8.20 -26.56 4.37
C SER A 287 -9.46 -27.30 4.83
N LYS A 288 -10.49 -27.37 3.97
CA LYS A 288 -11.72 -28.12 4.24
C LYS A 288 -11.44 -29.59 4.56
N ARG A 289 -10.58 -30.24 3.76
CA ARG A 289 -10.17 -31.63 4.00
C ARG A 289 -9.43 -31.80 5.32
N ASP A 290 -8.58 -30.85 5.70
CA ASP A 290 -7.85 -30.90 6.97
C ASP A 290 -8.81 -30.70 8.17
N TYR A 291 -9.86 -29.88 8.03
CA TYR A 291 -10.93 -29.73 9.02
C TYR A 291 -11.82 -30.97 9.15
N ASP A 292 -12.27 -31.55 8.05
CA ASP A 292 -13.07 -32.79 8.04
C ASP A 292 -12.31 -33.96 8.71
N LEU A 293 -10.96 -33.96 8.63
CA LEU A 293 -10.11 -34.93 9.33
C LEU A 293 -9.95 -34.63 10.83
N LEU A 294 -9.91 -33.35 11.22
CA LEU A 294 -9.69 -32.91 12.61
C LEU A 294 -10.97 -33.01 13.46
N ASP A 295 -12.15 -32.92 12.83
CA ASP A 295 -13.47 -33.09 13.46
C ASP A 295 -13.64 -34.50 14.08
N ILE A 296 -12.81 -35.47 13.67
CA ILE A 296 -12.75 -36.81 14.27
C ILE A 296 -11.99 -36.81 15.62
N GLY A 297 -11.23 -35.75 15.93
CA GLY A 297 -10.11 -35.86 16.86
C GLY A 297 -10.15 -35.03 18.15
N LYS A 298 -10.55 -33.75 18.16
CA LYS A 298 -10.30 -32.89 19.34
C LYS A 298 -11.29 -31.72 19.53
N ASP A 299 -12.16 -31.87 20.53
CA ASP A 299 -12.87 -30.79 21.22
C ASP A 299 -11.92 -30.00 22.15
N GLN A 300 -11.14 -29.07 21.60
CA GLN A 300 -10.53 -28.00 22.41
C GLN A 300 -10.56 -26.69 21.61
N LEU A 301 -11.76 -26.12 21.49
CA LEU A 301 -11.94 -24.80 20.91
C LEU A 301 -11.83 -23.75 22.02
N ILE A 302 -10.86 -22.84 21.90
CA ILE A 302 -10.83 -21.61 22.69
C ILE A 302 -12.03 -20.77 22.22
N GLU A 303 -13.07 -20.73 23.05
CA GLU A 303 -14.24 -19.87 22.88
C GLU A 303 -13.80 -18.41 22.99
N ILE A 304 -13.75 -17.72 21.85
CA ILE A 304 -13.76 -16.26 21.86
C ILE A 304 -15.25 -15.89 21.78
N PRO A 305 -15.79 -15.08 22.70
CA PRO A 305 -17.21 -14.74 22.67
C PRO A 305 -17.61 -14.15 21.31
N LEU A 306 -18.71 -14.68 20.75
CA LEU A 306 -19.23 -14.36 19.41
C LEU A 306 -19.33 -12.83 19.20
N GLY A 307 -19.74 -12.09 20.24
CA GLY A 307 -19.86 -10.64 20.24
C GLY A 307 -18.57 -9.92 19.82
N GLU A 308 -17.42 -10.29 20.38
CA GLU A 308 -16.16 -9.65 20.01
C GLU A 308 -15.71 -10.00 18.59
N ARG A 309 -15.98 -11.23 18.11
CA ARG A 309 -15.66 -11.62 16.73
C ARG A 309 -16.49 -10.81 15.73
N CYS A 310 -17.79 -10.65 15.99
CA CYS A 310 -18.68 -9.83 15.17
C CYS A 310 -18.24 -8.36 15.17
N ILE A 311 -17.97 -7.76 16.33
CA ILE A 311 -17.50 -6.36 16.43
C ILE A 311 -16.22 -6.17 15.62
N ARG A 312 -15.28 -7.13 15.69
CA ARG A 312 -14.02 -7.09 14.96
C ARG A 312 -14.20 -7.19 13.44
N ALA A 313 -15.03 -8.13 12.98
CA ALA A 313 -15.36 -8.25 11.56
C ALA A 313 -16.07 -6.99 11.02
N LEU A 314 -16.95 -6.38 11.82
CA LEU A 314 -17.66 -5.15 11.46
C LEU A 314 -16.73 -3.96 11.27
N ALA A 315 -15.63 -3.85 12.04
CA ALA A 315 -14.68 -2.75 11.90
C ALA A 315 -13.86 -2.81 10.59
N GLU A 316 -13.49 -4.00 10.13
CA GLU A 316 -12.80 -4.15 8.83
C GLU A 316 -13.77 -3.93 7.67
N LEU A 317 -14.97 -4.49 7.79
CA LEU A 317 -16.01 -4.29 6.80
C LEU A 317 -16.40 -2.82 6.69
N SER A 318 -16.39 -2.06 7.79
CA SER A 318 -16.66 -0.62 7.75
C SER A 318 -15.55 0.15 7.03
N ILE A 319 -14.27 -0.22 7.17
CA ILE A 319 -13.17 0.35 6.37
C ILE A 319 -13.42 0.15 4.87
N VAL A 320 -13.75 -1.08 4.47
CA VAL A 320 -14.04 -1.40 3.06
C VAL A 320 -15.30 -0.68 2.58
N ALA A 321 -16.34 -0.62 3.40
CA ALA A 321 -17.60 0.04 3.07
C ALA A 321 -17.41 1.55 2.89
N ILE A 322 -16.67 2.23 3.78
CA ILE A 322 -16.35 3.65 3.66
C ILE A 322 -15.50 3.89 2.40
N HIS A 323 -14.50 3.04 2.15
CA HIS A 323 -13.68 3.09 0.93
C HIS A 323 -14.55 3.01 -0.32
N PHE A 324 -15.42 2.01 -0.45
CA PHE A 324 -16.29 1.90 -1.62
C PHE A 324 -17.35 2.98 -1.70
N LEU A 325 -17.94 3.39 -0.57
CA LEU A 325 -18.92 4.48 -0.52
C LEU A 325 -18.31 5.78 -1.01
N LEU A 326 -17.06 6.09 -0.66
CA LEU A 326 -16.34 7.25 -1.20
C LEU A 326 -16.35 7.24 -2.74
N HIS A 327 -15.93 6.14 -3.37
CA HIS A 327 -15.85 6.08 -4.83
C HIS A 327 -17.22 6.05 -5.50
N MET A 328 -18.22 5.41 -4.88
CA MET A 328 -19.60 5.42 -5.34
C MET A 328 -20.20 6.83 -5.32
N LEU A 329 -19.95 7.59 -4.26
CA LEU A 329 -20.39 8.98 -4.14
C LEU A 329 -19.63 9.90 -5.09
N LEU A 330 -18.31 9.76 -5.20
CA LEU A 330 -17.52 10.53 -6.15
C LEU A 330 -17.98 10.30 -7.59
N ALA A 331 -18.24 9.06 -7.99
CA ALA A 331 -18.74 8.77 -9.34
C ALA A 331 -20.06 9.51 -9.67
N VAL A 332 -20.92 9.72 -8.67
CA VAL A 332 -22.22 10.38 -8.84
C VAL A 332 -22.11 11.90 -8.74
N PHE A 333 -21.38 12.43 -7.76
CA PHE A 333 -21.42 13.86 -7.43
C PHE A 333 -20.23 14.67 -7.95
N SER A 334 -19.13 14.03 -8.34
CA SER A 334 -17.97 14.76 -8.86
C SER A 334 -18.18 15.24 -10.30
N SER A 335 -17.58 16.40 -10.61
CA SER A 335 -17.52 17.00 -11.94
C SER A 335 -16.06 17.18 -12.32
N PRO A 336 -15.44 16.25 -13.07
CA PRO A 336 -14.02 16.29 -13.40
C PRO A 336 -13.64 17.54 -14.21
N GLU A 337 -14.56 18.11 -14.98
CA GLU A 337 -14.37 19.35 -15.74
C GLU A 337 -14.04 20.59 -14.88
N ASN A 338 -14.38 20.57 -13.59
CA ASN A 338 -14.11 21.68 -12.68
C ASN A 338 -12.80 21.49 -11.88
N ILE A 339 -12.08 20.39 -12.12
CA ILE A 339 -10.87 20.05 -11.36
C ILE A 339 -9.64 20.63 -12.05
N ILE A 340 -8.86 21.39 -11.29
CA ILE A 340 -7.56 21.91 -11.70
C ILE A 340 -6.49 21.25 -10.82
N SER A 341 -5.67 20.38 -11.42
CA SER A 341 -4.59 19.69 -10.73
C SER A 341 -3.26 20.39 -11.01
N GLU A 342 -2.81 21.17 -10.03
CA GLU A 342 -1.49 21.76 -10.02
C GLU A 342 -0.47 20.84 -9.33
N GLY A 343 0.67 20.62 -9.98
CA GLY A 343 1.72 19.83 -9.38
C GLY A 343 2.89 19.55 -10.30
N ILE A 344 3.71 18.61 -9.87
CA ILE A 344 4.79 18.09 -10.69
C ILE A 344 4.22 17.01 -11.59
N HIS A 345 4.27 17.27 -12.89
CA HIS A 345 3.79 16.37 -13.94
C HIS A 345 4.96 15.95 -14.84
N GLN A 346 4.65 15.24 -15.93
CA GLN A 346 5.65 14.90 -16.94
C GLN A 346 6.19 16.18 -17.58
N ALA A 347 7.51 16.33 -17.62
CA ALA A 347 8.14 17.54 -18.16
C ALA A 347 7.67 17.84 -19.60
N VAL A 348 7.33 19.10 -19.88
CA VAL A 348 6.98 19.56 -21.23
C VAL A 348 8.27 19.92 -21.99
N GLY A 349 8.36 19.50 -23.25
CA GLY A 349 9.53 19.68 -24.11
C GLY A 349 9.30 19.08 -25.49
N SER A 350 10.38 18.91 -26.26
CA SER A 350 10.31 18.49 -27.66
C SER A 350 9.69 17.08 -27.83
N CYS A 351 8.69 16.93 -28.72
CA CYS A 351 7.98 15.67 -28.92
C CYS A 351 8.84 14.53 -29.49
N GLY A 352 9.95 14.86 -30.16
CA GLY A 352 10.84 13.90 -30.83
C GLY A 352 11.92 13.29 -29.94
N GLU A 353 12.10 13.78 -28.72
CA GLU A 353 13.11 13.26 -27.81
C GLU A 353 12.69 11.94 -27.17
N MET A 354 13.41 10.88 -27.53
CA MET A 354 13.24 9.55 -26.97
C MET A 354 14.26 9.31 -25.86
N GLU A 355 13.80 8.74 -24.77
CA GLU A 355 14.63 8.24 -23.68
C GLU A 355 14.71 6.71 -23.77
N GLN A 356 15.92 6.18 -23.57
CA GLN A 356 16.14 4.75 -23.42
C GLN A 356 15.91 4.34 -21.97
N ILE A 357 14.90 3.52 -21.75
CA ILE A 357 14.64 2.86 -20.47
C ILE A 357 15.12 1.42 -20.52
N PHE A 358 15.64 0.92 -19.41
CA PHE A 358 16.08 -0.47 -19.32
C PHE A 358 14.98 -1.32 -18.70
N SER A 359 14.70 -2.46 -19.33
CA SER A 359 13.89 -3.49 -18.69
C SER A 359 14.65 -4.12 -17.52
N PRO A 360 13.98 -4.88 -16.64
CA PRO A 360 14.66 -5.65 -15.60
C PRO A 360 15.70 -6.65 -16.13
N PHE A 361 15.64 -7.05 -17.40
CA PHE A 361 16.65 -7.88 -18.07
C PHE A 361 17.74 -7.06 -18.78
N GLY A 362 17.74 -5.74 -18.66
CA GLY A 362 18.65 -4.85 -19.37
C GLY A 362 18.32 -4.68 -20.86
N LEU A 363 17.14 -5.12 -21.32
CA LEU A 363 16.71 -4.88 -22.69
C LEU A 363 16.31 -3.41 -22.84
N PRO A 364 16.79 -2.70 -23.87
CA PRO A 364 16.41 -1.31 -24.10
C PRO A 364 14.97 -1.24 -24.61
N LEU A 365 14.13 -0.47 -23.91
CA LEU A 365 12.87 0.03 -24.43
C LEU A 365 13.02 1.54 -24.66
N TYR A 366 12.28 2.08 -25.62
CA TYR A 366 12.27 3.51 -25.91
C TYR A 366 10.92 4.09 -25.56
N ARG A 367 10.92 5.20 -24.82
CA ARG A 367 9.73 6.00 -24.53
C ARG A 367 10.01 7.47 -24.84
N ARG A 368 8.98 8.28 -25.01
CA ARG A 368 9.15 9.74 -25.15
C ARG A 368 9.56 10.34 -23.83
N LYS A 369 10.60 11.17 -23.81
CA LYS A 369 11.09 11.82 -22.60
C LYS A 369 10.12 12.89 -22.10
N TYR A 370 9.61 13.70 -23.02
CA TYR A 370 8.74 14.83 -22.71
C TYR A 370 7.27 14.57 -23.07
N PHE A 371 6.39 15.30 -22.39
CA PHE A 371 4.98 15.33 -22.70
C PHE A 371 4.76 16.15 -23.98
N CYS A 372 4.24 15.50 -25.02
CA CYS A 372 3.85 16.13 -26.27
C CYS A 372 2.39 16.59 -26.22
N ILE A 373 2.16 17.91 -26.27
CA ILE A 373 0.81 18.50 -26.21
C ILE A 373 -0.02 18.13 -27.45
N GLU A 374 0.60 18.07 -28.64
CA GLU A 374 -0.07 17.81 -29.91
C GLU A 374 -0.58 16.36 -30.05
N GLU A 375 0.17 15.40 -29.49
CA GLU A 375 -0.13 13.96 -29.60
C GLU A 375 -0.72 13.36 -28.32
N GLN A 376 -1.64 14.07 -27.70
CA GLN A 376 -2.30 13.56 -26.51
C GLN A 376 -3.25 12.39 -26.84
N LYS A 377 -2.81 11.17 -26.55
CA LYS A 377 -3.58 9.93 -26.81
C LYS A 377 -4.84 9.80 -25.94
N GLN A 378 -4.82 10.32 -24.72
CA GLN A 378 -5.89 10.15 -23.74
C GLN A 378 -6.54 11.51 -23.42
N LYS A 379 -7.81 11.67 -23.78
CA LYS A 379 -8.63 12.86 -23.47
C LYS A 379 -9.08 12.89 -22.01
N LEU A 380 -8.14 12.73 -21.07
CA LEU A 380 -8.44 12.74 -19.64
C LEU A 380 -8.35 14.12 -19.04
N PHE A 381 -7.33 14.86 -19.47
CA PHE A 381 -7.11 16.23 -19.11
C PHE A 381 -6.85 17.05 -20.37
N ASP A 382 -6.86 18.35 -20.23
CA ASP A 382 -6.44 19.31 -21.24
C ASP A 382 -5.85 20.54 -20.53
N LEU A 383 -5.60 21.60 -21.27
CA LEU A 383 -4.91 22.79 -20.78
C LEU A 383 -5.84 24.02 -20.79
N HIS A 384 -7.16 23.81 -20.77
CA HIS A 384 -8.14 24.90 -20.93
C HIS A 384 -8.16 25.91 -19.77
N CYS A 385 -7.69 25.53 -18.57
CA CYS A 385 -7.52 26.47 -17.45
C CYS A 385 -6.36 27.45 -17.65
N ILE A 386 -5.39 27.12 -18.50
CA ILE A 386 -4.21 27.97 -18.68
C ILE A 386 -4.58 29.08 -19.67
N PRO A 387 -4.28 30.36 -19.37
CA PRO A 387 -4.52 31.46 -20.30
C PRO A 387 -3.88 31.18 -21.66
N GLY A 388 -4.71 31.12 -22.72
CA GLY A 388 -4.27 30.83 -24.08
C GLY A 388 -3.96 29.36 -24.39
N GLY A 389 -4.08 28.44 -23.42
CA GLY A 389 -3.79 27.01 -23.62
C GLY A 389 -2.34 26.69 -23.99
N GLN A 390 -1.43 27.67 -23.87
CA GLN A 390 -0.03 27.55 -24.26
C GLN A 390 0.84 27.43 -23.00
N LEU A 391 1.64 26.36 -22.92
CA LEU A 391 2.74 26.27 -21.95
C LEU A 391 4.05 26.63 -22.63
N SER A 392 4.89 27.38 -21.92
CA SER A 392 6.29 27.53 -22.29
C SER A 392 7.02 26.22 -22.02
N GLU A 393 7.62 25.64 -23.06
CA GLU A 393 8.41 24.39 -22.95
C GLU A 393 9.64 24.54 -22.03
N ILE A 394 10.21 25.74 -21.97
CA ILE A 394 11.44 26.02 -21.21
C ILE A 394 11.19 27.22 -20.30
N VAL A 395 11.56 27.08 -19.03
CA VAL A 395 11.62 28.18 -18.06
C VAL A 395 13.02 28.24 -17.48
N SER A 396 13.69 29.39 -17.60
CA SER A 396 15.04 29.60 -17.04
C SER A 396 16.09 28.56 -17.46
N GLY A 397 15.96 27.98 -18.66
CA GLY A 397 16.92 27.00 -19.21
C GLY A 397 16.68 25.54 -18.82
N GLU A 398 15.64 25.24 -18.04
CA GLU A 398 15.25 23.88 -17.67
C GLU A 398 13.83 23.55 -18.17
N PRO A 399 13.51 22.26 -18.41
CA PRO A 399 12.19 21.85 -18.86
C PRO A 399 11.15 22.07 -17.76
N LEU A 400 9.94 22.46 -18.15
CA LEU A 400 8.87 22.76 -17.21
C LEU A 400 8.28 21.47 -16.61
N GLU A 401 8.55 21.21 -15.33
CA GLU A 401 7.98 20.06 -14.60
C GLU A 401 6.74 20.43 -13.77
N TYR A 402 6.64 21.67 -13.30
CA TYR A 402 5.56 22.13 -12.42
C TYR A 402 4.55 22.99 -13.17
N TYR A 403 3.35 22.45 -13.43
CA TYR A 403 2.29 23.15 -14.15
C TYR A 403 0.88 22.65 -13.75
N ALA A 404 -0.15 23.32 -14.27
CA ALA A 404 -1.55 22.97 -14.03
C ALA A 404 -2.12 22.14 -15.18
N ILE A 405 -2.90 21.12 -14.87
CA ILE A 405 -3.71 20.38 -15.84
C ILE A 405 -5.18 20.44 -15.44
N CYS A 406 -6.05 20.42 -16.43
CA CYS A 406 -7.49 20.53 -16.24
C CYS A 406 -8.21 19.24 -16.56
N GLY A 407 -9.16 18.83 -15.72
CA GLY A 407 -9.95 17.64 -15.98
C GLY A 407 -10.94 17.85 -17.12
N THR A 408 -11.29 16.75 -17.80
CA THR A 408 -12.31 16.74 -18.86
C THR A 408 -13.55 16.01 -18.37
N ASN A 409 -14.71 16.35 -18.95
CA ASN A 409 -15.98 15.69 -18.63
C ASN A 409 -15.93 14.17 -18.94
N PHE A 410 -16.81 13.39 -18.33
CA PHE A 410 -16.99 11.98 -18.65
C PHE A 410 -17.55 11.82 -20.07
N GLU A 411 -16.95 10.94 -20.87
CA GLU A 411 -17.52 10.55 -22.17
C GLU A 411 -18.87 9.84 -22.00
N ASN A 412 -18.96 8.92 -21.02
CA ASN A 412 -20.19 8.24 -20.64
C ASN A 412 -20.30 8.14 -19.11
N ARG A 413 -20.83 9.20 -18.47
CA ARG A 413 -20.98 9.27 -17.01
C ARG A 413 -21.83 8.14 -16.44
N ALA A 414 -22.94 7.82 -17.10
CA ALA A 414 -23.84 6.75 -16.66
C ALA A 414 -23.10 5.39 -16.64
N GLY A 415 -22.31 5.09 -17.69
CA GLY A 415 -21.49 3.89 -17.74
C GLY A 415 -20.47 3.79 -16.60
N TYR A 416 -19.80 4.90 -16.25
CA TYR A 416 -18.89 4.96 -15.09
C TYR A 416 -19.63 4.71 -13.77
N ILE A 417 -20.76 5.37 -13.55
CA ILE A 417 -21.57 5.21 -12.33
C ILE A 417 -22.04 3.76 -12.18
N THR A 418 -22.68 3.21 -13.21
CA THR A 418 -23.20 1.83 -13.19
C THR A 418 -22.09 0.83 -12.92
N PHE A 419 -20.94 0.96 -13.60
CA PHE A 419 -19.82 0.05 -13.39
C PHE A 419 -19.29 0.11 -11.96
N ILE A 420 -18.97 1.30 -11.45
CA ILE A 420 -18.39 1.47 -10.11
C ILE A 420 -19.36 0.98 -9.03
N TRP A 421 -20.64 1.30 -9.15
CA TRP A 421 -21.66 0.87 -8.19
C TRP A 421 -21.85 -0.64 -8.19
N VAL A 422 -22.07 -1.25 -9.36
CA VAL A 422 -22.24 -2.70 -9.48
C VAL A 422 -20.98 -3.41 -8.98
N TYR A 423 -19.80 -2.95 -9.36
CA TYR A 423 -18.53 -3.52 -8.93
C TYR A 423 -18.36 -3.45 -7.41
N CYS A 424 -18.50 -2.26 -6.82
CA CYS A 424 -18.35 -2.05 -5.37
C CYS A 424 -19.34 -2.89 -4.57
N VAL A 425 -20.63 -2.93 -4.97
CA VAL A 425 -21.65 -3.73 -4.30
C VAL A 425 -21.34 -5.22 -4.40
N MET A 426 -20.95 -5.69 -5.59
CA MET A 426 -20.58 -7.09 -5.80
C MET A 426 -19.39 -7.50 -4.94
N VAL A 427 -18.31 -6.71 -4.92
CA VAL A 427 -17.12 -7.00 -4.12
C VAL A 427 -17.42 -6.93 -2.63
N LEU A 428 -18.19 -5.93 -2.18
CA LEU A 428 -18.60 -5.82 -0.78
C LEU A 428 -19.45 -7.03 -0.35
N PHE A 429 -20.37 -7.49 -1.20
CA PHE A 429 -21.17 -8.67 -0.95
C PHE A 429 -20.31 -9.94 -0.85
N ILE A 430 -19.33 -10.11 -1.74
CA ILE A 430 -18.39 -11.24 -1.69
C ILE A 430 -17.58 -11.21 -0.39
N ILE A 431 -17.01 -10.05 -0.02
CA ILE A 431 -16.23 -9.89 1.22
C ILE A 431 -17.11 -10.16 2.44
N PHE A 432 -18.33 -9.62 2.46
CA PHE A 432 -19.29 -9.84 3.53
C PHE A 432 -19.63 -11.32 3.67
N TYR A 433 -19.96 -12.00 2.57
CA TYR A 433 -20.30 -13.41 2.55
C TYR A 433 -19.14 -14.29 3.06
N VAL A 434 -17.92 -14.07 2.55
CA VAL A 434 -16.73 -14.80 2.99
C VAL A 434 -16.43 -14.55 4.48
N THR A 435 -16.54 -13.30 4.94
CA THR A 435 -16.28 -12.94 6.33
C THR A 435 -17.35 -13.52 7.26
N LEU A 436 -18.63 -13.47 6.87
CA LEU A 436 -19.75 -14.00 7.64
C LEU A 436 -19.70 -15.53 7.73
N LEU A 437 -19.40 -16.23 6.63
CA LEU A 437 -19.18 -17.67 6.64
C LEU A 437 -18.09 -18.06 7.65
N CYS A 438 -16.99 -17.31 7.68
CA CYS A 438 -15.92 -17.55 8.67
C CYS A 438 -16.35 -17.28 10.13
N VAL A 439 -17.38 -16.46 10.34
CA VAL A 439 -17.98 -16.24 11.67
C VAL A 439 -18.96 -17.36 12.04
N VAL A 440 -19.74 -17.85 11.08
CA VAL A 440 -20.83 -18.82 11.28
C VAL A 440 -20.36 -20.29 11.26
N GLU A 441 -19.35 -20.65 10.46
CA GLU A 441 -18.94 -22.05 10.27
C GLU A 441 -18.33 -22.69 11.54
N ILE A 442 -17.92 -21.88 12.53
CA ILE A 442 -17.49 -22.35 13.85
C ILE A 442 -18.68 -22.72 14.77
N ASN A 443 -19.90 -22.32 14.40
CA ASN A 443 -21.13 -22.59 15.16
C ASN A 443 -21.86 -23.87 14.72
N LYS A 444 -21.28 -24.77 13.90
CA LYS A 444 -21.96 -26.07 13.70
C LYS A 444 -22.15 -26.72 15.08
N PRO A 445 -23.41 -26.88 15.52
CA PRO A 445 -23.69 -27.32 16.86
C PRO A 445 -23.13 -28.73 17.01
N LYS A 446 -22.56 -28.99 18.19
CA LYS A 446 -22.27 -30.33 18.69
C LYS A 446 -23.31 -31.27 18.08
N ALA A 447 -22.87 -32.19 17.23
CA ALA A 447 -23.64 -33.39 17.02
C ALA A 447 -23.97 -33.85 18.45
N CYS A 448 -25.26 -33.86 18.79
CA CYS A 448 -25.71 -34.35 20.06
C CYS A 448 -25.31 -35.82 20.05
N SER A 449 -24.08 -36.12 20.45
CA SER A 449 -23.59 -37.46 20.51
C SER A 449 -24.47 -38.08 21.57
N CYS A 450 -25.41 -38.91 21.14
CA CYS A 450 -26.08 -39.89 21.97
C CYS A 450 -25.00 -40.82 22.54
N THR A 451 -24.21 -40.31 23.48
CA THR A 451 -23.34 -41.07 24.38
C THR A 451 -23.92 -41.08 25.79
N LYS A 452 -25.12 -40.50 25.99
CA LYS A 452 -25.94 -40.73 27.18
C LYS A 452 -26.50 -42.16 27.31
N THR A 453 -26.23 -43.06 26.37
CA THR A 453 -26.58 -44.48 26.48
C THR A 453 -25.39 -45.44 26.58
N MET A 454 -24.13 -45.00 26.49
CA MET A 454 -22.99 -45.88 26.78
C MET A 454 -22.32 -45.65 28.13
N GLN A 455 -22.59 -44.53 28.81
CA GLN A 455 -22.04 -44.30 30.14
C GLN A 455 -22.73 -45.12 31.25
N HIS A 456 -23.77 -45.89 30.91
CA HIS A 456 -24.41 -46.82 31.85
C HIS A 456 -23.84 -48.26 31.79
N SER A 457 -22.90 -48.57 30.89
CA SER A 457 -22.28 -49.91 30.78
C SER A 457 -20.83 -50.02 31.27
N ASP A 458 -20.12 -48.91 31.49
CA ASP A 458 -18.68 -48.96 31.81
C ASP A 458 -18.34 -48.99 33.32
N ASP A 459 -19.34 -48.96 34.21
CA ASP A 459 -19.12 -49.25 35.64
C ASP A 459 -18.72 -50.71 35.93
N ARG A 460 -18.58 -51.56 34.89
CA ARG A 460 -18.23 -52.97 35.05
C ARG A 460 -16.76 -53.33 34.76
N TYR A 461 -15.95 -52.41 34.22
CA TYR A 461 -14.53 -52.71 33.94
C TYR A 461 -13.60 -51.61 34.45
N GLY A 462 -13.16 -51.79 35.70
CA GLY A 462 -12.23 -50.89 36.37
C GLY A 462 -10.88 -50.80 35.65
N PHE A 463 -10.59 -49.65 35.05
CA PHE A 463 -9.26 -49.29 34.55
C PHE A 463 -8.61 -48.27 35.49
N LYS A 464 -7.72 -48.76 36.36
CA LYS A 464 -6.80 -47.95 37.16
C LYS A 464 -5.54 -47.67 36.34
N SER A 465 -5.34 -46.43 35.87
CA SER A 465 -3.99 -45.93 35.57
C SER A 465 -3.98 -44.40 35.42
N LEU A 466 -3.90 -43.67 36.54
CA LEU A 466 -3.62 -42.22 36.53
C LEU A 466 -2.31 -41.86 37.29
N LYS A 467 -1.47 -42.84 37.63
CA LYS A 467 -0.24 -42.60 38.44
C LYS A 467 1.05 -42.38 37.65
N ASN A 468 1.05 -42.52 36.32
CA ASN A 468 2.28 -42.36 35.53
C ASN A 468 2.48 -40.95 34.91
N PHE A 469 1.48 -40.06 34.99
CA PHE A 469 1.61 -38.73 34.35
C PHE A 469 2.45 -37.74 35.18
N SER A 470 2.38 -37.80 36.52
CA SER A 470 3.09 -36.85 37.40
C SER A 470 4.61 -37.02 37.42
N LEU A 471 5.12 -38.21 37.09
CA LEU A 471 6.55 -38.48 37.07
C LEU A 471 7.24 -37.99 35.78
N TYR A 472 6.48 -37.89 34.67
CA TYR A 472 6.99 -37.39 33.39
C TYR A 472 7.06 -35.85 33.35
N GLU A 473 6.12 -35.18 34.01
CA GLU A 473 6.07 -33.72 34.09
C GLU A 473 7.24 -33.15 34.91
N LYS A 474 7.65 -33.83 35.98
CA LYS A 474 8.77 -33.39 36.82
C LYS A 474 10.13 -33.45 36.11
N LYS A 475 10.32 -34.44 35.21
CA LYS A 475 11.58 -34.61 34.46
C LYS A 475 11.74 -33.61 33.30
N LEU A 476 10.65 -33.01 32.84
CA LEU A 476 10.67 -32.03 31.75
C LEU A 476 11.07 -30.64 32.26
N ASN A 477 10.64 -30.25 33.47
CA ASN A 477 10.94 -28.93 34.05
C ASN A 477 12.43 -28.72 34.36
N ASP A 478 13.15 -29.73 34.85
CA ASP A 478 14.58 -29.60 35.16
C ASP A 478 15.43 -29.36 33.90
N ARG A 479 15.01 -29.87 32.74
CA ARG A 479 15.74 -29.72 31.47
C ARG A 479 15.59 -28.32 30.85
N PHE A 480 14.52 -27.58 31.20
CA PHE A 480 14.32 -26.21 30.71
C PHE A 480 15.15 -25.17 31.47
N SER A 481 15.41 -25.38 32.76
CA SER A 481 16.19 -24.43 33.58
C SER A 481 17.67 -24.36 33.16
N GLN A 482 18.28 -25.47 32.72
CA GLN A 482 19.68 -25.49 32.29
C GLN A 482 19.94 -24.75 30.96
N ARG A 483 19.01 -24.82 30.00
CA ARG A 483 19.17 -24.11 28.71
C ARG A 483 18.98 -22.60 28.82
N ALA A 484 18.32 -22.11 29.86
CA ALA A 484 18.12 -20.68 30.06
C ALA A 484 19.39 -19.97 30.54
N LEU A 485 20.33 -20.67 31.18
CA LEU A 485 21.57 -20.07 31.68
C LEU A 485 22.56 -19.80 30.54
N ASP A 486 22.76 -20.77 29.64
CA ASP A 486 23.76 -20.70 28.55
C ASP A 486 23.44 -19.60 27.50
N ASP A 487 22.15 -19.28 27.29
CA ASP A 487 21.73 -18.27 26.31
C ASP A 487 21.99 -16.82 26.76
N THR A 488 22.29 -16.61 28.05
CA THR A 488 22.53 -15.27 28.63
C THR A 488 23.93 -14.75 28.31
N GLU A 489 24.90 -15.64 28.11
CA GLU A 489 26.31 -15.28 27.95
C GLU A 489 26.66 -14.82 26.52
N LEU A 490 25.88 -15.24 25.52
CA LEU A 490 26.24 -15.04 24.11
C LEU A 490 25.80 -13.69 23.50
N ARG A 491 24.93 -12.92 24.16
CA ARG A 491 24.32 -11.71 23.56
C ARG A 491 25.08 -10.40 23.77
N HIS A 492 26.25 -10.44 24.41
CA HIS A 492 27.03 -9.23 24.70
C HIS A 492 27.87 -8.67 23.54
N ARG A 493 27.70 -9.14 22.30
CA ARG A 493 28.54 -8.70 21.18
C ARG A 493 27.72 -8.44 19.91
N LEU A 494 27.74 -7.18 19.46
CA LEU A 494 27.78 -6.71 18.06
C LEU A 494 26.71 -5.65 17.69
N THR A 495 27.25 -4.45 17.50
CA THR A 495 26.78 -3.21 16.84
C THR A 495 27.77 -2.92 15.68
N PRO A 496 27.80 -1.78 14.94
CA PRO A 496 26.78 -0.89 14.33
C PRO A 496 27.12 -0.44 12.86
N VAL A 497 26.46 0.64 12.37
CA VAL A 497 26.85 1.70 11.36
C VAL A 497 26.58 1.40 9.87
N SER A 498 25.73 2.09 9.07
CA SER A 498 25.45 3.50 8.69
C SER A 498 26.19 4.03 7.43
N LYS A 499 25.43 4.62 6.47
CA LYS A 499 25.74 5.69 5.46
C LYS A 499 24.53 5.86 4.49
N LYS A 500 23.87 7.03 4.35
CA LYS A 500 24.10 8.28 3.57
C LYS A 500 23.93 8.21 2.03
N SER A 501 22.91 8.89 1.48
CA SER A 501 22.81 9.37 0.09
C SER A 501 21.98 10.68 0.00
N ARG A 502 22.14 11.46 -1.10
CA ARG A 502 21.56 12.81 -1.36
C ARG A 502 20.48 12.74 -2.45
N LEU A 503 19.53 13.68 -2.45
CA LEU A 503 18.42 13.77 -3.42
C LEU A 503 18.26 15.20 -4.01
N PRO A 504 17.76 15.35 -5.25
CA PRO A 504 17.61 16.63 -5.96
C PRO A 504 16.20 17.26 -5.85
N MET A 505 16.10 18.55 -6.25
CA MET A 505 14.92 19.44 -6.15
C MET A 505 14.43 19.89 -7.55
N PRO A 506 13.11 20.10 -7.75
CA PRO A 506 12.52 20.51 -9.03
C PRO A 506 12.19 22.02 -9.14
N ASN A 507 12.08 22.50 -10.39
CA ASN A 507 11.88 23.90 -10.77
C ASN A 507 10.41 24.29 -11.01
N ARG A 508 10.11 25.59 -10.86
CA ARG A 508 8.76 26.19 -10.92
C ARG A 508 8.68 27.33 -11.94
N LEU A 509 7.49 27.54 -12.50
CA LEU A 509 7.11 28.77 -13.20
C LEU A 509 6.62 29.82 -12.17
N VAL A 510 6.94 31.10 -12.40
CA VAL A 510 6.63 32.22 -11.50
C VAL A 510 5.19 32.69 -11.70
N ASP A 511 4.45 32.73 -10.59
CA ASP A 511 3.19 33.42 -10.27
C ASP A 511 2.03 33.44 -11.29
N TYR A 512 0.94 32.75 -10.93
CA TYR A 512 -0.41 33.04 -11.42
C TYR A 512 -1.10 34.04 -10.49
N PRO A 513 -1.74 35.11 -11.00
CA PRO A 513 -2.61 35.94 -10.19
C PRO A 513 -3.88 35.14 -9.82
N SER A 514 -4.05 34.87 -8.53
CA SER A 514 -5.31 34.41 -7.96
C SER A 514 -6.41 35.41 -8.34
N LYS A 515 -7.58 34.90 -8.76
CA LYS A 515 -8.78 35.69 -9.02
C LYS A 515 -9.22 36.46 -7.76
N SER A 516 -8.63 37.62 -7.53
CA SER A 516 -9.12 38.65 -6.62
C SER A 516 -8.71 40.03 -7.15
N SER A 517 -9.18 40.35 -8.35
CA SER A 517 -9.19 41.72 -8.86
C SER A 517 -10.21 41.79 -10.00
N ALA A 518 -11.47 41.92 -9.63
CA ALA A 518 -12.50 42.60 -10.41
C ALA A 518 -13.25 43.50 -9.44
#